data_AF-A0A5J6SM47-F1
#
_entry.id   AF-A0A5J6SM47-F1
#
_cell.length_a   1.000
_cell.length_b   1.000
_cell.length_c   1.000
_cell.angle_alpha   90.00
_cell.angle_beta   90.00
_cell.angle_gamma   90.00
#
_symmetry.space_group_name_H-M   'P 1'
#
loop_
_entity.id
_entity.type
_entity.pdbx_description
1 polymer ?
#
loop_
_entity_poly.entity_id
_entity_poly.type
_entity_poly.pdbx_seq_one_letter_code
_entity_poly.pdbx_strand_id
1 'polypeptide(L)'
;MKSIKMRLGFITCLILLGWSYEEAYAESIWTSKCSSYGEIKPNQNPAFQHLNCLLTNAALEAKIPPEVVKAVASKENGAWKQFDENGEPVISKDNGIGIMQITNQLGYDQEKLKYDINYNIKVGVEILSDMYGRKDLPKIKGTGREIIENWYFPIMAYNGTKPSNSPIYQSSGLKNIDAYQEKVFAFIEKDSYINNTKLGQFPFNTADFEYDPNSSKNIYFKKMEYTLTNQMHTTAYQFQIGDKVEITENTVNLRSQPSTSSVAKTIANNTTLTIDGNFLYDQSLTSINQFVWYPVKTQDQKLAGYISSAYITKKLDVPAVKVMWGKTELKLGQTGKVTILSNTNLVKMESNGSLSTVRTLKKGEEYRVYSFNSNLGGLYGVGGGNYIQNSANIKYETPSKSKLALLSQ
;
A
#
# COMPACT_ATOMS: atom_id res chain seq x y z
N MET A 1 -56.19 -38.09 31.86
CA MET A 1 -55.70 -39.18 32.74
C MET A 1 -54.75 -40.08 31.96
N LYS A 2 -53.75 -40.59 32.67
CA LYS A 2 -52.47 -41.24 32.29
C LYS A 2 -52.50 -42.43 31.31
N SER A 3 -51.30 -42.68 30.76
CA SER A 3 -50.63 -43.98 30.45
C SER A 3 -50.64 -44.42 28.98
N ILE A 4 -49.56 -44.26 28.20
CA ILE A 4 -48.31 -45.07 28.12
C ILE A 4 -48.57 -46.56 27.78
N LYS A 5 -48.13 -47.02 26.60
CA LYS A 5 -47.06 -48.04 26.42
C LYS A 5 -46.64 -48.22 24.94
N MET A 6 -45.42 -48.72 24.81
CA MET A 6 -44.45 -48.69 23.71
C MET A 6 -44.41 -49.99 22.86
N ARG A 7 -43.88 -49.85 21.63
CA ARG A 7 -43.03 -50.81 20.84
C ARG A 7 -43.73 -52.06 20.26
N LEU A 8 -43.37 -52.65 19.10
CA LEU A 8 -42.16 -52.67 18.26
C LEU A 8 -42.47 -53.32 16.87
N GLY A 9 -41.73 -52.92 15.83
CA GLY A 9 -41.23 -53.77 14.71
C GLY A 9 -42.08 -53.84 13.43
N PHE A 10 -41.54 -53.91 12.20
CA PHE A 10 -40.20 -53.77 11.60
C PHE A 10 -40.39 -53.92 10.05
N ILE A 11 -39.43 -53.43 9.24
CA ILE A 11 -39.03 -53.92 7.89
C ILE A 11 -39.57 -53.20 6.62
N THR A 12 -38.69 -52.32 6.12
CA THR A 12 -38.17 -52.10 4.75
C THR A 12 -39.11 -51.85 3.55
N CYS A 13 -38.85 -50.75 2.83
CA CYS A 13 -38.24 -50.83 1.49
C CYS A 13 -37.59 -49.49 1.10
N LEU A 14 -36.26 -49.52 0.89
CA LEU A 14 -35.48 -48.44 0.27
C LEU A 14 -35.81 -48.36 -1.22
N ILE A 15 -36.13 -47.16 -1.72
CA ILE A 15 -35.90 -46.82 -3.12
C ILE A 15 -35.02 -45.57 -3.13
N LEU A 16 -33.73 -45.79 -3.43
CA LEU A 16 -32.76 -44.77 -3.79
C LEU A 16 -33.09 -44.30 -5.21
N LEU A 17 -33.58 -43.07 -5.35
CA LEU A 17 -33.49 -42.32 -6.61
C LEU A 17 -32.49 -41.20 -6.37
N GLY A 18 -31.36 -41.32 -7.08
CA GLY A 18 -30.24 -40.39 -7.00
C GLY A 18 -30.66 -38.99 -7.38
N TRP A 19 -30.56 -38.08 -6.42
CA TRP A 19 -30.35 -36.69 -6.72
C TRP A 19 -28.88 -36.53 -7.09
N SER A 20 -28.63 -36.31 -8.38
CA SER A 20 -27.40 -35.71 -8.85
C SER A 20 -27.33 -34.31 -8.23
N TYR A 21 -26.50 -34.16 -7.19
CA TYR A 21 -26.09 -32.87 -6.69
C TYR A 21 -25.19 -32.24 -7.74
N GLU A 22 -25.78 -31.59 -8.76
CA GLU A 22 -25.11 -30.47 -9.39
C GLU A 22 -25.10 -29.36 -8.33
N GLU A 23 -24.04 -29.33 -7.52
CA GLU A 23 -23.68 -28.11 -6.83
C GLU A 23 -23.28 -27.11 -7.91
N ALA A 24 -24.25 -26.31 -8.35
CA ALA A 24 -23.97 -25.06 -9.02
C ALA A 24 -23.12 -24.22 -8.07
N TYR A 25 -21.80 -24.26 -8.26
CA TYR A 25 -20.87 -23.36 -7.61
C TYR A 25 -21.34 -21.96 -7.96
N ALA A 26 -21.89 -21.24 -6.97
CA ALA A 26 -22.23 -19.84 -7.13
C ALA A 26 -21.00 -19.15 -7.73
N GLU A 27 -21.17 -18.57 -8.92
CA GLU A 27 -20.10 -17.85 -9.60
C GLU A 27 -19.52 -16.86 -8.59
N SER A 28 -18.22 -16.98 -8.32
CA SER A 28 -17.57 -16.17 -7.30
C SER A 28 -17.79 -14.69 -7.62
N ILE A 29 -18.23 -13.89 -6.65
CA ILE A 29 -18.67 -12.49 -6.84
C ILE A 29 -17.64 -11.66 -7.62
N TRP A 30 -16.36 -12.01 -7.52
CA TRP A 30 -15.26 -11.30 -8.16
C TRP A 30 -15.16 -11.50 -9.69
N THR A 31 -15.57 -12.64 -10.27
CA THR A 31 -15.47 -12.87 -11.73
C THR A 31 -16.47 -12.01 -12.50
N SER A 32 -17.68 -11.83 -11.95
CA SER A 32 -18.73 -11.00 -12.54
C SER A 32 -18.31 -9.53 -12.75
N LYS A 33 -17.35 -9.03 -11.96
CA LYS A 33 -16.76 -7.69 -12.13
C LYS A 33 -15.95 -7.53 -13.41
N CYS A 34 -15.62 -8.63 -14.08
CA CYS A 34 -14.87 -8.66 -15.34
C CYS A 34 -15.76 -8.99 -16.55
N SER A 35 -17.07 -9.09 -16.37
CA SER A 35 -18.06 -9.40 -17.43
C SER A 35 -17.99 -8.46 -18.64
N SER A 36 -17.53 -7.21 -18.46
CA SER A 36 -17.34 -6.26 -19.56
C SER A 36 -16.30 -6.72 -20.61
N TYR A 37 -15.47 -7.71 -20.28
CA TYR A 37 -14.49 -8.32 -21.20
C TYR A 37 -15.05 -9.51 -21.99
N GLY A 38 -16.32 -9.84 -21.81
CA GLY A 38 -16.98 -10.96 -22.45
C GLY A 38 -16.73 -12.30 -21.74
N GLU A 39 -17.26 -13.37 -22.32
CA GLU A 39 -17.14 -14.72 -21.77
C GLU A 39 -15.76 -15.33 -22.05
N ILE A 40 -15.26 -16.10 -21.09
CA ILE A 40 -14.05 -16.91 -21.27
C ILE A 40 -14.41 -18.11 -22.14
N LYS A 41 -13.76 -18.23 -23.29
CA LYS A 41 -13.97 -19.37 -24.19
C LYS A 41 -13.17 -20.59 -23.70
N PRO A 42 -13.73 -21.81 -23.80
CA PRO A 42 -13.00 -23.03 -23.49
C PRO A 42 -11.68 -23.12 -24.26
N ASN A 43 -10.62 -23.56 -23.59
CA ASN A 43 -9.31 -23.83 -24.19
C ASN A 43 -8.65 -22.62 -24.89
N GLN A 44 -9.07 -21.40 -24.52
CA GLN A 44 -8.52 -20.16 -25.09
C GLN A 44 -8.14 -19.19 -23.97
N ASN A 45 -6.98 -18.57 -24.11
CA ASN A 45 -6.57 -17.50 -23.20
C ASN A 45 -7.39 -16.24 -23.50
N PRO A 46 -8.01 -15.59 -22.50
CA PRO A 46 -8.65 -14.30 -22.69
C PRO A 46 -7.59 -13.20 -22.87
N ALA A 47 -8.03 -12.00 -23.28
CA ALA A 47 -7.13 -10.87 -23.46
C ALA A 47 -6.41 -10.51 -22.15
N PHE A 48 -5.21 -9.92 -22.25
CA PHE A 48 -4.39 -9.61 -21.08
C PHE A 48 -5.11 -8.74 -20.05
N GLN A 49 -5.88 -7.73 -20.49
CA GLN A 49 -6.65 -6.89 -19.56
C GLN A 49 -7.83 -7.62 -18.91
N HIS A 50 -8.38 -8.68 -19.53
CA HIS A 50 -9.35 -9.54 -18.87
C HIS A 50 -8.66 -10.34 -17.74
N LEU A 51 -7.49 -10.93 -17.99
CA LEU A 51 -6.68 -11.59 -16.96
C LEU A 51 -6.24 -10.63 -15.85
N ASN A 52 -5.86 -9.40 -16.20
CA ASN A 52 -5.55 -8.33 -15.26
C ASN A 52 -6.74 -8.07 -14.33
N CYS A 53 -7.95 -8.00 -14.90
CA CYS A 53 -9.17 -7.86 -14.13
C CYS A 53 -9.42 -9.02 -13.17
N LEU A 54 -9.26 -10.25 -13.66
CA LEU A 54 -9.50 -11.46 -12.88
C LEU A 54 -8.53 -11.56 -11.69
N LEU A 55 -7.22 -11.46 -11.95
CA LEU A 55 -6.18 -11.50 -10.92
C LEU A 55 -6.36 -10.38 -9.88
N THR A 56 -6.71 -9.16 -10.33
CA THR A 56 -6.96 -8.03 -9.42
C THR A 56 -8.11 -8.31 -8.47
N ASN A 57 -9.24 -8.75 -9.00
CA ASN A 57 -10.45 -8.91 -8.20
C ASN A 57 -10.37 -10.13 -7.27
N ALA A 58 -9.72 -11.22 -7.69
CA ALA A 58 -9.42 -12.35 -6.82
C ALA A 58 -8.50 -11.92 -5.64
N ALA A 59 -7.46 -11.13 -5.91
CA ALA A 59 -6.57 -10.60 -4.88
C ALA A 59 -7.31 -9.70 -3.88
N LEU A 60 -8.14 -8.78 -4.37
CA LEU A 60 -8.93 -7.87 -3.53
C LEU A 60 -9.91 -8.64 -2.62
N GLU A 61 -10.58 -9.66 -3.13
CA GLU A 61 -11.48 -10.50 -2.34
C GLU A 61 -10.72 -11.24 -1.22
N ALA A 62 -9.54 -11.77 -1.53
CA ALA A 62 -8.66 -12.44 -0.58
C ALA A 62 -7.88 -11.47 0.35
N LYS A 63 -8.11 -10.16 0.22
CA LYS A 63 -7.37 -9.11 0.97
C LYS A 63 -5.85 -9.26 0.81
N ILE A 64 -5.42 -9.45 -0.43
CA ILE A 64 -4.02 -9.47 -0.87
C ILE A 64 -3.81 -8.24 -1.78
N PRO A 65 -2.72 -7.49 -1.65
CA PRO A 65 -2.35 -6.46 -2.62
C PRO A 65 -2.36 -7.06 -4.04
N PRO A 66 -3.15 -6.53 -4.98
CA PRO A 66 -3.16 -7.04 -6.36
C PRO A 66 -1.79 -7.04 -7.03
N GLU A 67 -0.91 -6.11 -6.65
CA GLU A 67 0.49 -6.08 -7.08
C GLU A 67 1.21 -7.41 -6.80
N VAL A 68 0.97 -8.00 -5.63
CA VAL A 68 1.58 -9.27 -5.19
C VAL A 68 1.09 -10.44 -6.03
N VAL A 69 -0.23 -10.58 -6.19
CA VAL A 69 -0.82 -11.70 -6.97
C VAL A 69 -0.41 -11.64 -8.44
N LYS A 70 -0.44 -10.45 -9.05
CA LYS A 70 -0.03 -10.26 -10.45
C LYS A 70 1.44 -10.58 -10.65
N ALA A 71 2.31 -10.18 -9.72
CA ALA A 71 3.73 -10.47 -9.81
C ALA A 71 4.06 -11.95 -9.60
N VAL A 72 3.31 -12.65 -8.73
CA VAL A 72 3.38 -14.12 -8.63
C VAL A 72 2.96 -14.74 -9.96
N ALA A 73 1.80 -14.38 -10.52
CA ALA A 73 1.36 -14.87 -11.82
C ALA A 73 2.39 -14.59 -12.93
N SER A 74 3.02 -13.41 -12.96
CA SER A 74 4.09 -13.08 -13.92
C SER A 74 5.36 -13.91 -13.71
N LYS A 75 5.71 -14.23 -12.46
CA LYS A 75 6.85 -15.09 -12.17
C LYS A 75 6.60 -16.53 -12.56
N GLU A 76 5.37 -17.01 -12.39
CA GLU A 76 4.95 -18.37 -12.76
C GLU A 76 4.81 -18.51 -14.27
N ASN A 77 4.09 -17.58 -14.90
CA ASN A 77 3.90 -17.54 -16.33
C ASN A 77 3.85 -16.08 -16.80
N GLY A 78 4.96 -15.57 -17.36
CA GLY A 78 5.09 -14.16 -17.75
C GLY A 78 4.04 -13.64 -18.73
N ALA A 79 3.39 -14.52 -19.51
CA ALA A 79 2.32 -14.17 -20.44
C ALA A 79 0.91 -14.39 -19.85
N TRP A 80 0.82 -14.80 -18.58
CA TRP A 80 -0.42 -15.14 -17.88
C TRP A 80 -1.28 -16.19 -18.60
N LYS A 81 -0.64 -17.15 -19.29
CA LYS A 81 -1.35 -18.15 -20.08
C LYS A 81 -1.84 -19.32 -19.21
N GLN A 82 -3.09 -19.72 -19.41
CA GLN A 82 -3.60 -21.01 -18.97
C GLN A 82 -3.34 -22.09 -20.02
N PHE A 83 -3.51 -21.75 -21.30
CA PHE A 83 -3.42 -22.68 -22.42
C PHE A 83 -2.26 -22.34 -23.36
N ASP A 84 -1.69 -23.33 -24.02
CA ASP A 84 -0.71 -23.15 -25.09
C ASP A 84 -1.39 -22.78 -26.42
N GLU A 85 -0.62 -22.79 -27.52
CA GLU A 85 -1.14 -22.45 -28.86
C GLU A 85 -2.08 -23.51 -29.45
N ASN A 86 -2.06 -24.73 -28.93
CA ASN A 86 -2.95 -25.83 -29.34
C ASN A 86 -4.23 -25.89 -28.49
N GLY A 87 -4.35 -25.03 -27.48
CA GLY A 87 -5.47 -25.05 -26.52
C GLY A 87 -5.29 -26.07 -25.40
N GLU A 88 -4.09 -26.65 -25.25
CA GLU A 88 -3.77 -27.56 -24.16
C GLU A 88 -3.33 -26.78 -22.92
N PRO A 89 -3.62 -27.26 -21.70
CA PRO A 89 -3.18 -26.60 -20.47
C PRO A 89 -1.66 -26.49 -20.40
N VAL A 90 -1.16 -25.31 -20.01
CA VAL A 90 0.27 -25.11 -19.76
C VAL A 90 0.66 -25.86 -18.50
N ILE A 91 1.52 -26.88 -18.65
CA ILE A 91 2.03 -27.68 -17.54
C ILE A 91 3.57 -27.64 -17.56
N SER A 92 4.19 -27.18 -16.48
CA SER A 92 5.65 -27.14 -16.35
C SER A 92 6.26 -28.52 -16.07
N LYS A 93 7.60 -28.61 -16.14
CA LYS A 93 8.36 -29.84 -15.87
C LYS A 93 8.15 -30.40 -14.47
N ASP A 94 7.84 -29.55 -13.49
CA ASP A 94 7.52 -29.92 -12.12
C ASP A 94 6.02 -30.11 -11.87
N ASN A 95 5.23 -30.22 -12.95
CA ASN A 95 3.77 -30.41 -12.95
C ASN A 95 2.97 -29.22 -12.38
N GLY A 96 3.50 -28.00 -12.49
CA GLY A 96 2.77 -26.78 -12.21
C GLY A 96 1.74 -26.50 -13.30
N ILE A 97 0.48 -26.29 -12.92
CA ILE A 97 -0.64 -26.18 -13.86
C ILE A 97 -1.05 -24.71 -14.01
N GLY A 98 -1.10 -24.25 -15.27
CA GLY A 98 -1.82 -23.04 -15.67
C GLY A 98 -1.19 -21.72 -15.25
N ILE A 99 -1.99 -20.66 -15.23
CA ILE A 99 -1.55 -19.28 -14.99
C ILE A 99 -0.82 -19.09 -13.64
N MET A 100 -1.27 -19.77 -12.58
CA MET A 100 -0.65 -19.70 -11.24
C MET A 100 0.32 -20.85 -10.95
N GLN A 101 0.60 -21.72 -11.94
CA GLN A 101 1.52 -22.88 -11.87
C GLN A 101 1.33 -23.74 -10.60
N ILE A 102 0.08 -24.09 -10.30
CA ILE A 102 -0.26 -24.83 -9.08
C ILE A 102 0.24 -26.26 -9.20
N THR A 103 1.10 -26.68 -8.27
CA THR A 103 1.64 -28.04 -8.22
C THR A 103 0.83 -28.92 -7.26
N ASN A 104 0.53 -30.14 -7.72
CA ASN A 104 -0.10 -31.29 -7.05
C ASN A 104 -0.46 -31.12 -5.55
N GLN A 105 -1.64 -30.56 -5.27
CA GLN A 105 -2.30 -30.67 -3.97
C GLN A 105 -3.57 -31.50 -4.13
N LEU A 106 -3.60 -32.69 -3.52
CA LEU A 106 -4.71 -33.66 -3.61
C LEU A 106 -6.07 -33.10 -3.15
N GLY A 107 -6.09 -31.95 -2.47
CA GLY A 107 -7.30 -31.27 -2.01
C GLY A 107 -8.08 -30.50 -3.09
N TYR A 108 -7.52 -30.33 -4.30
CA TYR A 108 -8.16 -29.57 -5.38
C TYR A 108 -8.50 -30.45 -6.60
N ASP A 109 -9.58 -30.09 -7.28
CA ASP A 109 -9.99 -30.66 -8.56
C ASP A 109 -8.94 -30.37 -9.66
N GLN A 110 -8.24 -31.42 -10.08
CA GLN A 110 -7.14 -31.33 -11.04
C GLN A 110 -7.61 -30.99 -12.46
N GLU A 111 -8.81 -31.39 -12.85
CA GLU A 111 -9.34 -31.08 -14.18
C GLU A 111 -9.77 -29.62 -14.26
N LYS A 112 -10.40 -29.10 -13.20
CA LYS A 112 -10.68 -27.66 -13.11
C LYS A 112 -9.40 -26.82 -13.06
N LEU A 113 -8.35 -27.27 -12.37
CA LEU A 113 -7.06 -26.55 -12.40
C LEU A 113 -6.50 -26.39 -13.81
N LYS A 114 -6.74 -27.36 -14.69
CA LYS A 114 -6.27 -27.37 -16.08
C LYS A 114 -7.14 -26.54 -17.02
N TYR A 115 -8.47 -26.66 -16.90
CA TYR A 115 -9.38 -26.15 -17.93
C TYR A 115 -10.27 -24.98 -17.47
N ASP A 116 -10.30 -24.66 -16.18
CA ASP A 116 -11.02 -23.50 -15.63
C ASP A 116 -10.01 -22.45 -15.12
N ILE A 117 -9.87 -21.37 -15.90
CA ILE A 117 -8.98 -20.24 -15.58
C ILE A 117 -9.35 -19.60 -14.24
N ASN A 118 -10.66 -19.43 -13.98
CA ASN A 118 -11.12 -18.78 -12.76
C ASN A 118 -10.81 -19.65 -11.54
N TYR A 119 -10.99 -20.96 -11.67
CA TYR A 119 -10.63 -21.92 -10.62
C TYR A 119 -9.12 -21.96 -10.38
N ASN A 120 -8.29 -21.96 -11.43
CA ASN A 120 -6.83 -21.88 -11.29
C ASN A 120 -6.39 -20.61 -10.56
N ILE A 121 -6.90 -19.43 -10.95
CA ILE A 121 -6.61 -18.17 -10.26
C ILE A 121 -7.05 -18.21 -8.80
N LYS A 122 -8.28 -18.66 -8.54
CA LYS A 122 -8.83 -18.77 -7.18
C LYS A 122 -7.93 -19.62 -6.29
N VAL A 123 -7.58 -20.83 -6.73
CA VAL A 123 -6.75 -21.75 -5.94
C VAL A 123 -5.35 -21.18 -5.70
N GLY A 124 -4.73 -20.54 -6.70
CA GLY A 124 -3.42 -19.92 -6.52
C GLY A 124 -3.44 -18.79 -5.49
N VAL A 125 -4.49 -17.96 -5.51
CA VAL A 125 -4.71 -16.89 -4.52
C VAL A 125 -4.98 -17.46 -3.13
N GLU A 126 -5.77 -18.54 -3.02
CA GLU A 126 -6.02 -19.25 -1.76
C GLU A 126 -4.73 -19.80 -1.15
N ILE A 127 -3.92 -20.51 -1.94
CA ILE A 127 -2.62 -21.05 -1.50
C ILE A 127 -1.71 -19.93 -1.02
N LEU A 128 -1.60 -18.82 -1.77
CA LEU A 128 -0.79 -17.67 -1.36
C LEU A 128 -1.30 -17.04 -0.05
N SER A 129 -2.62 -16.93 0.10
CA SER A 129 -3.25 -16.48 1.34
C SER A 129 -2.92 -17.40 2.52
N ASP A 130 -2.94 -18.72 2.31
CA ASP A 130 -2.61 -19.71 3.33
C ASP A 130 -1.14 -19.63 3.73
N MET A 131 -0.24 -19.36 2.77
CA MET A 131 1.17 -19.10 3.08
C MET A 131 1.34 -17.91 4.01
N TYR A 132 0.52 -16.86 3.87
CA TYR A 132 0.53 -15.73 4.83
C TYR A 132 0.09 -16.15 6.25
N GLY A 133 -0.81 -17.12 6.35
CA GLY A 133 -1.31 -17.67 7.61
C GLY A 133 -0.31 -18.53 8.38
N ARG A 134 0.76 -18.99 7.72
CA ARG A 134 1.80 -19.82 8.35
C ARG A 134 2.47 -19.12 9.54
N LYS A 135 2.78 -19.91 10.57
CA LYS A 135 3.39 -19.44 11.83
C LYS A 135 4.90 -19.64 11.87
N ASP A 136 5.43 -20.44 10.96
CA ASP A 136 6.86 -20.73 10.80
C ASP A 136 7.57 -19.77 9.84
N LEU A 137 6.87 -18.77 9.32
CA LEU A 137 7.44 -17.74 8.44
C LEU A 137 7.70 -16.43 9.21
N PRO A 138 8.82 -15.74 8.94
CA PRO A 138 9.06 -14.41 9.52
C PRO A 138 8.04 -13.38 9.03
N LYS A 139 7.84 -12.33 9.84
CA LYS A 139 6.90 -11.24 9.58
C LYS A 139 7.52 -9.88 9.79
N ILE A 140 6.87 -8.85 9.27
CA ILE A 140 7.21 -7.47 9.58
C ILE A 140 6.43 -7.02 10.82
N LYS A 141 7.14 -6.38 11.75
CA LYS A 141 6.55 -5.88 12.99
C LYS A 141 5.52 -4.79 12.72
N GLY A 142 4.34 -4.94 13.33
CA GLY A 142 3.32 -3.88 13.37
C GLY A 142 2.61 -3.62 12.04
N THR A 143 2.65 -4.56 11.09
CA THR A 143 1.98 -4.42 9.78
C THR A 143 1.06 -5.60 9.48
N GLY A 144 0.03 -5.34 8.66
CA GLY A 144 -0.93 -6.34 8.22
C GLY A 144 -0.74 -6.77 6.76
N ARG A 145 -1.79 -7.39 6.21
CA ARG A 145 -1.84 -7.91 4.83
C ARG A 145 -1.86 -6.80 3.77
N GLU A 146 -2.26 -5.60 4.16
CA GLU A 146 -2.32 -4.43 3.29
C GLU A 146 -0.95 -3.92 2.84
N ILE A 147 0.12 -4.31 3.54
CA ILE A 147 1.50 -3.90 3.26
C ILE A 147 2.18 -4.91 2.33
N ILE A 148 2.64 -4.45 1.17
CA ILE A 148 3.27 -5.27 0.12
C ILE A 148 4.49 -6.00 0.66
N GLU A 149 5.37 -5.32 1.39
CA GLU A 149 6.58 -5.93 1.94
C GLU A 149 6.27 -7.10 2.87
N ASN A 150 5.12 -7.10 3.55
CA ASN A 150 4.74 -8.17 4.47
C ASN A 150 4.39 -9.49 3.75
N TRP A 151 4.36 -9.48 2.42
CA TRP A 151 4.19 -10.66 1.57
C TRP A 151 5.50 -11.33 1.14
N TYR A 152 6.66 -10.79 1.51
CA TYR A 152 7.97 -11.34 1.11
C TYR A 152 8.14 -12.82 1.46
N PHE A 153 7.91 -13.21 2.71
CA PHE A 153 8.02 -14.61 3.15
C PHE A 153 6.87 -15.50 2.69
N PRO A 154 5.60 -15.03 2.67
CA PRO A 154 4.51 -15.78 2.05
C PRO A 154 4.76 -16.11 0.57
N ILE A 155 5.29 -15.16 -0.21
CA ILE A 155 5.70 -15.38 -1.60
C ILE A 155 6.83 -16.41 -1.69
N MET A 156 7.85 -16.31 -0.82
CA MET A 156 8.91 -17.32 -0.73
C MET A 156 8.31 -18.71 -0.47
N ALA A 157 7.37 -18.81 0.47
CA ALA A 157 6.73 -20.05 0.85
C ALA A 157 5.81 -20.64 -0.23
N TYR A 158 5.22 -19.79 -1.09
CA TYR A 158 4.41 -20.23 -2.24
C TYR A 158 5.24 -21.12 -3.19
N ASN A 159 6.49 -20.72 -3.47
CA ASN A 159 7.42 -21.55 -4.22
C ASN A 159 8.12 -22.61 -3.34
N GLY A 160 8.44 -22.25 -2.10
CA GLY A 160 9.02 -23.11 -1.07
C GLY A 160 10.14 -22.43 -0.30
N THR A 161 10.25 -22.73 1.00
CA THR A 161 11.31 -22.20 1.89
C THR A 161 12.61 -23.00 1.74
N LYS A 162 13.07 -23.22 0.51
CA LYS A 162 14.27 -24.01 0.18
C LYS A 162 15.53 -23.14 0.18
N PRO A 163 16.75 -23.71 0.36
CA PRO A 163 18.02 -22.97 0.32
C PRO A 163 18.20 -22.07 -0.90
N SER A 164 17.72 -22.50 -2.07
CA SER A 164 17.74 -21.72 -3.32
C SER A 164 16.97 -20.39 -3.21
N ASN A 165 16.00 -20.33 -2.30
CA ASN A 165 15.18 -19.14 -2.03
C ASN A 165 15.66 -18.35 -0.79
N SER A 166 16.80 -18.71 -0.19
CA SER A 166 17.39 -17.87 0.87
C SER A 166 17.59 -16.44 0.35
N PRO A 167 17.18 -15.40 1.11
CA PRO A 167 17.32 -13.99 0.68
C PRO A 167 18.76 -13.55 0.44
N ILE A 168 19.71 -14.22 1.09
CA ILE A 168 21.14 -13.94 1.00
C ILE A 168 21.92 -15.26 0.93
N TYR A 169 23.07 -15.22 0.27
CA TYR A 169 24.00 -16.35 0.27
C TYR A 169 24.72 -16.43 1.62
N GLN A 170 24.66 -17.56 2.32
CA GLN A 170 25.37 -17.74 3.59
C GLN A 170 26.88 -17.51 3.50
N SER A 171 27.51 -17.89 2.38
CA SER A 171 28.96 -17.80 2.19
C SER A 171 29.48 -16.37 2.06
N SER A 172 28.68 -15.44 1.53
CA SER A 172 29.11 -14.08 1.20
C SER A 172 28.29 -12.99 1.89
N GLY A 173 27.10 -13.32 2.40
CA GLY A 173 26.12 -12.36 2.89
C GLY A 173 25.48 -11.50 1.77
N LEU A 174 25.82 -11.74 0.50
CA LEU A 174 25.28 -10.99 -0.62
C LEU A 174 23.82 -11.37 -0.88
N LYS A 175 23.04 -10.39 -1.35
CA LYS A 175 21.65 -10.58 -1.76
C LYS A 175 21.55 -11.62 -2.88
N ASN A 176 20.67 -12.60 -2.68
CA ASN A 176 20.36 -13.60 -3.68
C ASN A 176 19.24 -13.07 -4.60
N ILE A 177 19.62 -12.27 -5.59
CA ILE A 177 18.67 -11.70 -6.57
C ILE A 177 17.93 -12.77 -7.39
N ASP A 178 18.42 -14.02 -7.36
CA ASP A 178 17.82 -15.14 -8.07
C ASP A 178 16.74 -15.87 -7.30
N ALA A 179 16.62 -15.63 -5.99
CA ALA A 179 15.57 -16.19 -5.14
C ALA A 179 14.19 -15.83 -5.69
N TYR A 180 13.24 -16.75 -5.54
CA TYR A 180 11.90 -16.61 -6.11
C TYR A 180 11.22 -15.29 -5.71
N GLN A 181 11.19 -14.99 -4.42
CA GLN A 181 10.55 -13.79 -3.88
C GLN A 181 11.25 -12.49 -4.30
N GLU A 182 12.56 -12.52 -4.55
CA GLU A 182 13.29 -11.35 -5.06
C GLU A 182 12.89 -11.04 -6.50
N LYS A 183 12.71 -12.08 -7.33
CA LYS A 183 12.19 -11.93 -8.70
C LYS A 183 10.74 -11.43 -8.71
N VAL A 184 9.89 -11.94 -7.80
CA VAL A 184 8.51 -11.44 -7.66
C VAL A 184 8.50 -9.97 -7.26
N PHE A 185 9.29 -9.55 -6.27
CA PHE A 185 9.38 -8.14 -5.88
C PHE A 185 9.91 -7.27 -7.03
N ALA A 186 10.85 -7.76 -7.82
CA ALA A 186 11.31 -7.07 -9.04
C ALA A 186 10.18 -6.91 -10.08
N PHE A 187 9.29 -7.89 -10.25
CA PHE A 187 8.10 -7.74 -11.08
C PHE A 187 7.10 -6.72 -10.52
N ILE A 188 6.93 -6.65 -9.19
CA ILE A 188 6.09 -5.59 -8.57
C ILE A 188 6.65 -4.21 -8.94
N GLU A 189 7.94 -3.97 -8.69
CA GLU A 189 8.58 -2.70 -9.03
C GLU A 189 8.47 -2.37 -10.51
N LYS A 190 8.72 -3.35 -11.38
CA LYS A 190 8.72 -3.16 -12.83
C LYS A 190 7.32 -2.96 -13.41
N ASP A 191 6.37 -3.81 -13.07
CA ASP A 191 5.11 -3.90 -13.81
C ASP A 191 3.96 -3.16 -13.11
N SER A 192 3.97 -3.10 -11.77
CA SER A 192 2.99 -2.31 -11.00
C SER A 192 3.43 -0.86 -10.81
N TYR A 193 4.75 -0.62 -10.71
CA TYR A 193 5.30 0.72 -10.47
C TYR A 193 6.17 1.28 -11.60
N ILE A 194 6.35 0.57 -12.71
CA ILE A 194 7.12 1.04 -13.88
C ILE A 194 8.55 1.47 -13.47
N ASN A 195 9.12 0.76 -12.51
CA ASN A 195 10.41 1.01 -11.85
C ASN A 195 10.55 2.34 -11.07
N ASN A 196 9.47 3.10 -10.92
CA ASN A 196 9.46 4.40 -10.24
C ASN A 196 9.47 4.27 -8.72
N THR A 197 8.91 3.19 -8.19
CA THR A 197 8.87 2.92 -6.76
C THR A 197 9.81 1.76 -6.44
N LYS A 198 10.68 1.96 -5.44
CA LYS A 198 11.49 0.92 -4.83
C LYS A 198 10.85 0.47 -3.52
N LEU A 199 10.64 -0.83 -3.39
CA LEU A 199 10.02 -1.39 -2.20
C LEU A 199 11.00 -1.40 -1.02
N GLY A 200 10.44 -1.47 0.18
CA GLY A 200 11.20 -1.50 1.42
C GLY A 200 12.22 -2.63 1.44
N GLN A 201 13.46 -2.31 1.84
CA GLN A 201 14.54 -3.29 1.92
C GLN A 201 14.60 -3.92 3.32
N PHE A 202 14.86 -5.22 3.36
CA PHE A 202 14.98 -5.97 4.60
C PHE A 202 16.41 -5.94 5.14
N PRO A 203 16.61 -5.71 6.45
CA PRO A 203 17.92 -5.72 7.07
C PRO A 203 18.36 -7.15 7.42
N PHE A 204 18.45 -8.02 6.41
CA PHE A 204 18.82 -9.43 6.59
C PHE A 204 20.28 -9.60 7.01
N ASN A 205 20.52 -10.58 7.87
CA ASN A 205 21.86 -11.05 8.24
C ASN A 205 21.97 -12.57 8.05
N THR A 206 23.15 -13.09 7.73
CA THR A 206 23.35 -14.55 7.53
C THR A 206 22.96 -15.35 8.76
N ALA A 207 23.11 -14.80 9.97
CA ALA A 207 22.69 -15.42 11.22
C ALA A 207 21.16 -15.59 11.35
N ASP A 208 20.37 -14.90 10.53
CA ASP A 208 18.90 -15.03 10.53
C ASP A 208 18.43 -16.35 9.89
N PHE A 209 19.28 -17.01 9.09
CA PHE A 209 18.92 -18.20 8.30
C PHE A 209 19.88 -19.35 8.55
N GLU A 210 19.35 -20.51 8.96
CA GLU A 210 20.11 -21.75 9.05
C GLU A 210 19.63 -22.75 8.00
N TYR A 211 20.54 -23.18 7.15
CA TYR A 211 20.32 -24.20 6.14
C TYR A 211 21.67 -24.74 5.62
N ASP A 212 21.64 -25.90 4.99
CA ASP A 212 22.74 -26.40 4.16
C ASP A 212 22.44 -26.03 2.69
N PRO A 213 23.32 -25.28 2.00
CA PRO A 213 23.08 -24.84 0.63
C PRO A 213 22.93 -25.99 -0.38
N ASN A 214 23.43 -27.19 -0.06
CA ASN A 214 23.34 -28.37 -0.92
C ASN A 214 22.16 -29.29 -0.55
N SER A 215 21.34 -28.90 0.44
CA SER A 215 20.23 -29.71 0.92
C SER A 215 18.90 -29.35 0.27
N SER A 216 17.99 -30.33 0.20
CA SER A 216 16.58 -30.11 -0.15
C SER A 216 15.70 -29.80 1.09
N LYS A 217 16.27 -29.79 2.30
CA LYS A 217 15.55 -29.42 3.53
C LYS A 217 15.17 -27.95 3.52
N ASN A 218 14.12 -27.60 4.27
CA ASN A 218 13.70 -26.21 4.39
C ASN A 218 14.70 -25.39 5.22
N ILE A 219 14.76 -24.09 4.93
CA ILE A 219 15.46 -23.10 5.74
C ILE A 219 14.81 -23.05 7.13
N TYR A 220 15.66 -23.06 8.17
CA TYR A 220 15.25 -22.72 9.53
C TYR A 220 15.47 -21.23 9.78
N PHE A 221 14.37 -20.50 10.00
CA PHE A 221 14.40 -19.07 10.28
C PHE A 221 14.71 -18.82 11.76
N LYS A 222 15.90 -18.30 12.05
CA LYS A 222 16.32 -17.94 13.42
C LYS A 222 15.71 -16.63 13.88
N LYS A 223 15.40 -15.73 12.95
CA LYS A 223 14.74 -14.45 13.21
C LYS A 223 13.35 -14.45 12.58
N MET A 224 12.34 -14.31 13.44
CA MET A 224 10.92 -14.41 13.06
C MET A 224 10.23 -13.05 12.88
N GLU A 225 10.89 -11.95 13.25
CA GLU A 225 10.31 -10.62 13.15
C GLU A 225 11.36 -9.60 12.66
N TYR A 226 10.97 -8.79 11.68
CA TYR A 226 11.78 -7.73 11.10
C TYR A 226 11.14 -6.35 11.30
N THR A 227 11.96 -5.33 11.50
CA THR A 227 11.55 -3.92 11.43
C THR A 227 12.22 -3.32 10.21
N LEU A 228 11.44 -2.78 9.28
CA LEU A 228 11.98 -2.05 8.13
C LEU A 228 12.16 -0.60 8.52
N THR A 229 13.29 -0.02 8.12
CA THR A 229 13.60 1.40 8.32
C THR A 229 13.15 2.27 7.16
N ASN A 230 12.88 1.66 6.01
CA ASN A 230 12.45 2.33 4.79
C ASN A 230 10.92 2.45 4.77
N GLN A 231 10.42 3.33 3.90
CA GLN A 231 8.99 3.40 3.61
C GLN A 231 8.46 2.05 3.15
N MET A 232 7.34 1.64 3.75
CA MET A 232 6.56 0.48 3.34
C MET A 232 5.36 0.95 2.51
N HIS A 233 4.83 0.06 1.68
CA HIS A 233 3.85 0.42 0.66
C HIS A 233 2.53 -0.33 0.87
N THR A 234 1.45 0.45 1.04
CA THR A 234 0.09 -0.06 0.88
C THR A 234 -0.24 -0.19 -0.59
N THR A 235 -1.14 -1.11 -0.93
CA THR A 235 -1.65 -1.27 -2.29
C THR A 235 -2.27 0.01 -2.88
N ALA A 236 -2.04 0.25 -4.17
CA ALA A 236 -2.66 1.34 -4.92
C ALA A 236 -4.09 1.03 -5.38
N TYR A 237 -4.66 -0.12 -5.02
CA TYR A 237 -5.97 -0.60 -5.46
C TYR A 237 -7.10 -0.34 -4.46
N GLN A 238 -6.81 0.42 -3.40
CA GLN A 238 -7.76 0.72 -2.32
C GLN A 238 -8.15 2.21 -2.22
N PHE A 239 -7.77 3.02 -3.21
CA PHE A 239 -8.18 4.42 -3.22
C PHE A 239 -9.70 4.56 -3.40
N GLN A 240 -10.28 5.48 -2.64
CA GLN A 240 -11.71 5.79 -2.68
C GLN A 240 -11.93 7.19 -3.26
N ILE A 241 -13.13 7.44 -3.79
CA ILE A 241 -13.53 8.79 -4.23
C ILE A 241 -13.31 9.79 -3.08
N GLY A 242 -12.63 10.90 -3.38
CA GLY A 242 -12.27 11.91 -2.40
C GLY A 242 -10.92 11.70 -1.71
N ASP A 243 -10.28 10.52 -1.82
CA ASP A 243 -8.92 10.34 -1.35
C ASP A 243 -7.98 11.32 -2.07
N LYS A 244 -7.08 11.92 -1.28
CA LYS A 244 -5.98 12.74 -1.81
C LYS A 244 -4.78 11.86 -2.07
N VAL A 245 -4.17 12.03 -3.24
CA VAL A 245 -2.96 11.31 -3.63
C VAL A 245 -1.89 12.29 -4.09
N GLU A 246 -0.64 11.89 -3.85
CA GLU A 246 0.55 12.59 -4.31
C GLU A 246 1.21 11.82 -5.43
N ILE A 247 1.90 12.55 -6.30
CA ILE A 247 2.61 12.00 -7.44
C ILE A 247 4.01 11.59 -6.98
N THR A 248 4.43 10.39 -7.35
CA THR A 248 5.72 9.81 -6.93
C THR A 248 6.89 10.18 -7.84
N GLU A 249 6.62 10.77 -9.01
CA GLU A 249 7.60 11.14 -10.04
C GLU A 249 7.66 12.63 -10.31
N ASN A 250 8.82 13.14 -10.73
CA ASN A 250 9.04 14.58 -11.01
C ASN A 250 7.97 15.18 -11.93
N THR A 251 7.63 14.45 -12.99
CA THR A 251 6.53 14.77 -13.89
C THR A 251 5.82 13.51 -14.33
N VAL A 252 4.50 13.58 -14.50
CA VAL A 252 3.67 12.46 -14.95
C VAL A 252 2.63 12.92 -15.95
N ASN A 253 2.13 11.97 -16.73
CA ASN A 253 1.13 12.22 -17.76
C ASN A 253 -0.28 12.00 -17.20
N LEU A 254 -1.05 13.07 -17.07
CA LEU A 254 -2.49 13.01 -16.90
C LEU A 254 -3.14 12.76 -18.26
N ARG A 255 -3.82 11.63 -18.42
CA ARG A 255 -4.35 11.14 -19.69
C ARG A 255 -5.82 11.49 -19.87
N SER A 256 -6.26 11.70 -21.11
CA SER A 256 -7.67 11.97 -21.41
C SER A 256 -8.56 10.71 -21.36
N GLN A 257 -7.97 9.53 -21.48
CA GLN A 257 -8.63 8.22 -21.39
C GLN A 257 -7.73 7.26 -20.59
N PRO A 258 -8.25 6.13 -20.07
CA PRO A 258 -7.44 5.12 -19.36
C PRO A 258 -6.58 4.31 -20.35
N SER A 259 -5.62 4.96 -21.01
CA SER A 259 -4.73 4.37 -21.99
C SER A 259 -3.43 5.19 -22.12
N THR A 260 -2.30 4.51 -22.30
CA THR A 260 -1.01 5.16 -22.56
C THR A 260 -0.93 5.82 -23.94
N SER A 261 -1.82 5.45 -24.88
CA SER A 261 -1.88 6.03 -26.22
C SER A 261 -2.75 7.28 -26.31
N SER A 262 -3.52 7.60 -25.27
CA SER A 262 -4.40 8.77 -25.30
C SER A 262 -3.62 10.08 -25.16
N VAL A 263 -4.27 11.19 -25.52
CA VAL A 263 -3.74 12.54 -25.29
C VAL A 263 -3.33 12.70 -23.82
N ALA A 264 -2.16 13.30 -23.60
CA ALA A 264 -1.58 13.53 -22.29
C ALA A 264 -1.38 15.02 -22.03
N LYS A 265 -1.52 15.39 -20.76
CA LYS A 265 -1.02 16.65 -20.21
C LYS A 265 -0.05 16.35 -19.07
N THR A 266 1.12 16.96 -19.11
CA THR A 266 2.12 16.80 -18.05
C THR A 266 1.71 17.59 -16.80
N ILE A 267 1.86 16.96 -15.63
CA ILE A 267 1.69 17.56 -14.31
C ILE A 267 2.93 17.29 -13.45
N ALA A 268 3.25 18.18 -12.51
CA ALA A 268 4.46 18.11 -11.68
C ALA A 268 4.22 17.39 -10.34
N ASN A 269 5.28 16.84 -9.75
CA ASN A 269 5.27 16.04 -8.51
C ASN A 269 4.54 16.66 -7.30
N ASN A 270 4.55 17.98 -7.17
CA ASN A 270 3.89 18.71 -6.08
C ASN A 270 2.38 18.91 -6.28
N THR A 271 1.83 18.38 -7.37
CA THR A 271 0.38 18.45 -7.65
C THR A 271 -0.35 17.42 -6.81
N THR A 272 -1.14 17.88 -5.83
CA THR A 272 -2.07 16.99 -5.13
C THR A 272 -3.29 16.73 -6.03
N LEU A 273 -3.61 15.46 -6.22
CA LEU A 273 -4.78 15.00 -6.97
C LEU A 273 -5.84 14.46 -6.01
N THR A 274 -7.10 14.55 -6.42
CA THR A 274 -8.24 13.93 -5.73
C THR A 274 -8.82 12.84 -6.62
N ILE A 275 -9.03 11.65 -6.06
CA ILE A 275 -9.64 10.51 -6.73
C ILE A 275 -11.12 10.83 -7.01
N ASP A 276 -11.55 10.68 -8.26
CA ASP A 276 -12.88 11.08 -8.76
C ASP A 276 -13.76 9.90 -9.18
N GLY A 277 -13.29 8.67 -8.97
CA GLY A 277 -14.00 7.45 -9.35
C GLY A 277 -13.21 6.18 -9.04
N ASN A 278 -13.85 5.03 -9.29
CA ASN A 278 -13.18 3.74 -9.23
C ASN A 278 -12.10 3.63 -10.31
N PHE A 279 -11.08 2.80 -10.06
CA PHE A 279 -10.09 2.54 -11.08
C PHE A 279 -10.70 1.81 -12.28
N LEU A 280 -10.08 2.01 -13.44
CA LEU A 280 -10.35 1.33 -14.69
C LEU A 280 -9.09 0.60 -15.16
N TYR A 281 -9.27 -0.47 -15.90
CA TYR A 281 -8.15 -1.12 -16.60
C TYR A 281 -7.82 -0.38 -17.89
N ASP A 282 -6.75 -0.79 -18.56
CA ASP A 282 -6.37 -0.19 -19.83
C ASP A 282 -7.47 -0.42 -20.88
N GLN A 283 -7.88 0.65 -21.56
CA GLN A 283 -8.89 0.58 -22.62
C GLN A 283 -8.40 -0.23 -23.81
N SER A 284 -7.09 -0.26 -24.06
CA SER A 284 -6.52 -1.08 -25.12
C SER A 284 -6.47 -2.55 -24.70
N LEU A 285 -7.20 -3.40 -25.41
CA LEU A 285 -7.21 -4.85 -25.15
C LEU A 285 -5.86 -5.54 -25.42
N THR A 286 -4.97 -4.89 -26.19
CA THR A 286 -3.60 -5.37 -26.46
C THR A 286 -2.57 -4.81 -25.47
N SER A 287 -2.99 -3.93 -24.55
CA SER A 287 -2.10 -3.42 -23.51
C SER A 287 -1.68 -4.52 -22.56
N ILE A 288 -0.39 -4.56 -22.27
CA ILE A 288 0.22 -5.45 -21.27
C ILE A 288 0.48 -4.73 -19.94
N ASN A 289 -0.06 -3.51 -19.78
CA ASN A 289 0.06 -2.77 -18.52
C ASN A 289 -0.68 -3.52 -17.40
N GLN A 290 -0.02 -3.70 -16.25
CA GLN A 290 -0.62 -4.34 -15.08
C GLN A 290 -1.27 -3.36 -14.12
N PHE A 291 -0.76 -2.12 -14.07
CA PHE A 291 -1.36 -1.03 -13.32
C PHE A 291 -2.76 -0.68 -13.83
N VAL A 292 -3.54 0.00 -12.99
CA VAL A 292 -4.87 0.53 -13.32
C VAL A 292 -4.85 2.06 -13.41
N TRP A 293 -5.90 2.62 -13.99
CA TRP A 293 -6.10 4.05 -14.20
C TRP A 293 -7.14 4.60 -13.22
N TYR A 294 -6.79 5.63 -12.47
CA TYR A 294 -7.75 6.35 -11.63
C TYR A 294 -8.21 7.62 -12.34
N PRO A 295 -9.53 7.86 -12.46
CA PRO A 295 -10.03 9.20 -12.77
C PRO A 295 -9.71 10.13 -11.58
N VAL A 296 -9.14 11.30 -11.87
CA VAL A 296 -8.68 12.26 -10.88
C VAL A 296 -8.96 13.70 -11.32
N LYS A 297 -9.00 14.60 -10.33
CA LYS A 297 -9.04 16.05 -10.50
C LYS A 297 -7.93 16.73 -9.71
N THR A 298 -7.40 17.83 -10.24
CA THR A 298 -6.52 18.72 -9.45
C THR A 298 -7.33 19.42 -8.35
N GLN A 299 -6.65 19.83 -7.27
CA GLN A 299 -7.31 20.50 -6.15
C GLN A 299 -8.01 21.82 -6.55
N ASP A 300 -7.47 22.53 -7.55
CA ASP A 300 -8.09 23.74 -8.11
C ASP A 300 -9.21 23.43 -9.14
N GLN A 301 -9.50 22.15 -9.37
CA GLN A 301 -10.49 21.61 -10.30
C GLN A 301 -10.30 22.02 -11.77
N LYS A 302 -9.15 22.62 -12.12
CA LYS A 302 -8.91 23.07 -13.49
C LYS A 302 -8.56 21.94 -14.44
N LEU A 303 -8.02 20.82 -13.91
CA LEU A 303 -7.66 19.66 -14.70
C LEU A 303 -8.33 18.41 -14.16
N ALA A 304 -8.83 17.60 -15.10
CA ALA A 304 -9.38 16.28 -14.86
C ALA A 304 -8.84 15.32 -15.91
N GLY A 305 -8.70 14.05 -15.55
CA GLY A 305 -8.23 13.00 -16.46
C GLY A 305 -7.96 11.71 -15.71
N TYR A 306 -7.16 10.85 -16.31
CA TYR A 306 -6.78 9.55 -15.78
C TYR A 306 -5.30 9.53 -15.43
N ILE A 307 -4.98 9.09 -14.24
CA ILE A 307 -3.59 8.88 -13.78
C ILE A 307 -3.36 7.39 -13.55
N SER A 308 -2.20 6.88 -13.93
CA SER A 308 -1.84 5.50 -13.63
C SER A 308 -1.52 5.35 -12.15
N SER A 309 -2.04 4.26 -11.55
CA SER A 309 -1.76 3.84 -10.17
C SER A 309 -0.26 3.66 -9.87
N ALA A 310 0.56 3.43 -10.90
CA ALA A 310 2.02 3.34 -10.77
C ALA A 310 2.68 4.64 -10.28
N TYR A 311 1.99 5.77 -10.43
CA TYR A 311 2.54 7.12 -10.18
C TYR A 311 1.94 7.82 -8.97
N ILE A 312 1.05 7.16 -8.22
CA ILE A 312 0.32 7.79 -7.14
C ILE A 312 0.45 7.01 -5.84
N THR A 313 0.56 7.75 -4.74
CA THR A 313 0.52 7.21 -3.39
C THR A 313 -0.47 7.97 -2.53
N LYS A 314 -1.00 7.34 -1.48
CA LYS A 314 -1.91 8.02 -0.55
C LYS A 314 -1.18 9.21 0.07
N LYS A 315 -1.78 10.40 -0.04
CA LYS A 315 -1.32 11.55 0.74
C LYS A 315 -1.69 11.28 2.19
N LEU A 316 -0.70 10.95 3.01
CA LEU A 316 -0.91 10.89 4.44
C LEU A 316 -1.11 12.32 4.94
N ASP A 317 -2.20 12.58 5.64
CA ASP A 317 -2.36 13.80 6.42
C ASP A 317 -1.39 13.72 7.60
N VAL A 318 -0.11 13.99 7.35
CA VAL A 318 0.88 14.12 8.42
C VAL A 318 0.47 15.35 9.22
N PRO A 319 0.11 15.22 10.50
CA PRO A 319 -0.10 16.39 11.34
C PRO A 319 1.19 17.19 11.29
N ALA A 320 1.13 18.46 10.88
CA ALA A 320 2.32 19.31 10.80
C ALA A 320 3.11 19.18 12.10
N VAL A 321 4.36 18.70 12.01
CA VAL A 321 5.23 18.53 13.19
C VAL A 321 5.47 19.92 13.75
N LYS A 322 4.76 20.26 14.84
CA LYS A 322 4.87 21.56 15.49
C LYS A 322 6.25 21.65 16.13
N VAL A 323 7.11 22.50 15.58
CA VAL A 323 8.41 22.80 16.20
C VAL A 323 8.17 23.65 17.43
N MET A 324 8.16 23.04 18.62
CA MET A 324 7.93 23.77 19.87
C MET A 324 9.20 24.50 20.34
N TRP A 325 9.05 25.76 20.76
CA TRP A 325 10.09 26.57 21.41
C TRP A 325 9.55 27.17 22.73
N GLY A 326 9.93 26.51 23.83
CA GLY A 326 9.27 26.73 25.12
C GLY A 326 7.82 26.24 25.07
N LYS A 327 6.89 27.09 25.52
CA LYS A 327 5.44 26.86 25.48
C LYS A 327 4.79 27.34 24.19
N THR A 328 5.56 27.94 23.29
CA THR A 328 5.05 28.46 22.01
C THR A 328 5.52 27.59 20.85
N GLU A 329 4.66 27.40 19.84
CA GLU A 329 5.10 26.86 18.55
C GLU A 329 5.99 27.90 17.83
N LEU A 330 7.16 27.50 17.35
CA LEU A 330 8.01 28.33 16.49
C LEU A 330 7.36 28.43 15.11
N LYS A 331 7.19 29.64 14.58
CA LYS A 331 6.60 29.89 13.26
C LYS A 331 7.58 30.60 12.32
N LEU A 332 7.45 30.36 11.03
CA LEU A 332 8.17 31.15 10.02
C LEU A 332 7.78 32.63 10.13
N GLY A 333 8.76 33.54 10.05
CA GLY A 333 8.56 34.98 10.24
C GLY A 333 8.57 35.46 11.69
N GLN A 334 8.68 34.56 12.68
CA GLN A 334 8.96 34.93 14.07
C GLN A 334 10.42 35.40 14.19
N THR A 335 10.65 36.56 14.79
CA THR A 335 11.99 37.12 15.03
C THR A 335 12.57 36.72 16.40
N GLY A 336 11.70 36.38 17.36
CA GLY A 336 12.11 35.94 18.68
C GLY A 336 10.95 35.53 19.58
N LYS A 337 11.21 35.37 20.87
CA LYS A 337 10.23 35.03 21.91
C LYS A 337 10.44 35.92 23.12
N VAL A 338 9.36 36.39 23.73
CA VAL A 338 9.36 37.06 25.03
C VAL A 338 8.84 36.10 26.09
N THR A 339 9.59 35.95 27.18
CA THR A 339 9.17 35.27 28.40
C THR A 339 8.91 36.31 29.49
N ILE A 340 7.74 36.25 30.14
CA ILE A 340 7.38 37.18 31.21
C ILE A 340 8.03 36.74 32.53
N LEU A 341 8.93 37.55 33.08
CA LEU A 341 9.67 37.26 34.32
C LEU A 341 8.91 37.73 35.58
N SER A 342 8.10 38.79 35.43
CA SER A 342 7.21 39.35 36.45
C SER A 342 6.00 39.97 35.75
N ASN A 343 4.86 40.11 36.45
CA ASN A 343 3.63 40.62 35.85
C ASN A 343 3.87 41.96 35.14
N THR A 344 3.41 42.05 33.90
CA THR A 344 3.53 43.26 33.06
C THR A 344 2.24 43.43 32.24
N ASN A 345 2.20 44.37 31.32
CA ASN A 345 1.01 44.63 30.49
C ASN A 345 1.27 44.30 29.03
N LEU A 346 0.24 43.75 28.39
CA LEU A 346 0.11 43.74 26.94
C LEU A 346 -0.50 45.09 26.55
N VAL A 347 0.12 45.77 25.60
CA VAL A 347 -0.28 47.13 25.21
C VAL A 347 -0.57 47.22 23.72
N LYS A 348 -1.34 48.22 23.32
CA LYS A 348 -1.47 48.67 21.92
C LYS A 348 -0.90 50.08 21.79
N MET A 349 -0.38 50.38 20.60
CA MET A 349 0.09 51.73 20.27
C MET A 349 -1.05 52.49 19.61
N GLU A 350 -1.41 53.62 20.19
CA GLU A 350 -2.43 54.53 19.67
C GLU A 350 -1.85 55.45 18.59
N SER A 351 -2.72 56.07 17.78
CA SER A 351 -2.32 56.98 16.70
C SER A 351 -1.51 58.19 17.17
N ASN A 352 -1.68 58.60 18.42
CA ASN A 352 -0.93 59.69 19.06
C ASN A 352 0.42 59.23 19.66
N GLY A 353 0.80 57.97 19.49
CA GLY A 353 2.04 57.39 20.01
C GLY A 353 2.00 56.95 21.49
N SER A 354 0.87 57.11 22.18
CA SER A 354 0.68 56.61 23.54
C SER A 354 0.37 55.10 23.58
N LEU A 355 0.52 54.49 24.75
CA LEU A 355 0.24 53.07 24.97
C LEU A 355 -1.05 52.89 25.77
N SER A 356 -1.99 52.11 25.25
CA SER A 356 -3.17 51.65 25.97
C SER A 356 -2.96 50.22 26.47
N THR A 357 -3.40 49.93 27.70
CA THR A 357 -3.30 48.57 28.27
C THR A 357 -4.45 47.70 27.75
N VAL A 358 -4.11 46.57 27.12
CA VAL A 358 -5.08 45.56 26.67
C VAL A 358 -5.43 44.62 27.81
N ARG A 359 -4.41 44.08 28.49
CA ARG A 359 -4.56 43.23 29.69
C ARG A 359 -3.23 43.06 30.40
N THR A 360 -3.28 42.57 31.63
CA THR A 360 -2.10 42.09 32.36
C THR A 360 -1.62 40.73 31.82
N LEU A 361 -0.31 40.61 31.68
CA LEU A 361 0.44 39.38 31.39
C LEU A 361 1.02 38.84 32.69
N LYS A 362 0.95 37.52 32.89
CA LYS A 362 1.40 36.86 34.12
C LYS A 362 2.81 36.31 33.96
N LYS A 363 3.55 36.26 35.08
CA LYS A 363 4.85 35.58 35.15
C LYS A 363 4.77 34.16 34.58
N GLY A 364 5.71 33.81 33.72
CA GLY A 364 5.83 32.49 33.09
C GLY A 364 5.01 32.30 31.81
N GLU A 365 4.26 33.33 31.37
CA GLU A 365 3.70 33.38 30.02
C GLU A 365 4.81 33.63 28.99
N GLU A 366 4.60 33.11 27.78
CA GLU A 366 5.53 33.25 26.66
C GLU A 366 4.78 33.70 25.41
N TYR A 367 5.39 34.61 24.65
CA TYR A 367 4.80 35.19 23.44
C TYR A 367 5.81 35.18 22.30
N ARG A 368 5.34 34.81 21.10
CA ARG A 368 6.13 34.94 19.87
C ARG A 368 6.27 36.42 19.53
N VAL A 369 7.44 36.80 19.04
CA VAL A 369 7.72 38.15 18.55
C VAL A 369 7.90 38.11 17.04
N TYR A 370 7.25 39.03 16.35
CA TYR A 370 7.29 39.16 14.89
C TYR A 370 7.95 40.46 14.42
N SER A 371 8.06 41.44 15.31
CA SER A 371 8.66 42.74 15.00
C SER A 371 9.19 43.41 16.27
N PHE A 372 10.06 44.39 16.08
CA PHE A 372 10.57 45.25 17.14
C PHE A 372 10.42 46.72 16.72
N ASN A 373 9.94 47.56 17.62
CA ASN A 373 9.84 49.01 17.45
C ASN A 373 10.68 49.69 18.55
N SER A 374 11.56 50.61 18.18
CA SER A 374 12.48 51.29 19.10
C SER A 374 11.82 52.39 19.96
N ASN A 375 10.58 52.77 19.68
CA ASN A 375 9.84 53.76 20.45
C ASN A 375 9.70 53.35 21.92
N LEU A 376 9.65 54.35 22.82
CA LEU A 376 9.38 54.18 24.25
C LEU A 376 10.28 53.12 24.95
N GLY A 377 11.56 53.05 24.55
CA GLY A 377 12.54 52.13 25.14
C GLY A 377 12.51 50.71 24.56
N GLY A 378 11.70 50.46 23.54
CA GLY A 378 11.60 49.19 22.83
C GLY A 378 10.27 48.48 23.04
N LEU A 379 9.66 48.01 21.96
CA LEU A 379 8.37 47.33 21.94
C LEU A 379 8.47 46.09 21.07
N TYR A 380 8.22 44.92 21.66
CA TYR A 380 8.18 43.64 20.95
C TYR A 380 6.77 43.37 20.44
N GLY A 381 6.58 43.36 19.12
CA GLY A 381 5.29 43.10 18.49
C GLY A 381 4.94 41.62 18.51
N VAL A 382 3.84 41.26 19.19
CA VAL A 382 3.42 39.87 19.43
C VAL A 382 2.21 39.44 18.59
N GLY A 383 1.85 40.23 17.58
CA GLY A 383 0.75 39.98 16.65
C GLY A 383 -0.54 40.73 16.99
N GLY A 384 -1.40 40.94 15.97
CA GLY A 384 -2.69 41.62 16.13
C GLY A 384 -2.58 43.08 16.59
N GLY A 385 -1.47 43.76 16.28
CA GLY A 385 -1.19 45.13 16.72
C GLY A 385 -0.81 45.28 18.20
N ASN A 386 -0.58 44.18 18.92
CA ASN A 386 -0.21 44.22 20.32
C ASN A 386 1.30 44.16 20.52
N TYR A 387 1.76 44.79 21.60
CA TYR A 387 3.16 44.90 21.96
C TYR A 387 3.39 44.56 23.43
N ILE A 388 4.62 44.15 23.73
CA ILE A 388 5.14 44.03 25.09
C ILE A 388 6.34 44.96 25.20
N GLN A 389 6.32 45.86 26.17
CA GLN A 389 7.38 46.84 26.35
C GLN A 389 8.63 46.21 26.94
N ASN A 390 9.77 46.57 26.36
CA ASN A 390 11.09 46.16 26.81
C ASN A 390 11.36 46.70 28.21
N SER A 391 11.68 45.80 29.14
CA SER A 391 11.92 46.11 30.55
C SER A 391 12.58 44.93 31.24
N ALA A 392 13.02 45.12 32.49
CA ALA A 392 13.53 44.05 33.34
C ALA A 392 12.49 42.97 33.68
N ASN A 393 11.21 43.22 33.41
CA ASN A 393 10.11 42.28 33.68
C ASN A 393 9.97 41.19 32.61
N ILE A 394 10.78 41.25 31.55
CA ILE A 394 10.71 40.30 30.44
C ILE A 394 12.10 39.82 30.02
N LYS A 395 12.14 38.67 29.33
CA LYS A 395 13.32 38.15 28.64
C LYS A 395 13.01 37.95 27.18
N TYR A 396 13.71 38.66 26.30
CA TYR A 396 13.66 38.41 24.86
C TYR A 396 14.77 37.43 24.45
N GLU A 397 14.43 36.45 23.63
CA GLU A 397 15.33 35.45 23.09
C GLU A 397 15.12 35.31 21.59
N THR A 398 16.16 34.91 20.85
CA THR A 398 16.08 34.56 19.42
C THR A 398 16.23 33.04 19.25
N PRO A 399 15.59 32.43 18.24
CA PRO A 399 15.73 31.01 18.00
C PRO A 399 17.14 30.70 17.49
N SER A 400 17.71 29.57 17.92
CA SER A 400 19.01 29.11 17.40
C SER A 400 18.90 28.72 15.92
N LYS A 401 20.04 28.77 15.20
CA LYS A 401 20.12 28.29 13.81
C LYS A 401 19.64 26.84 13.67
N SER A 402 20.01 25.97 14.62
CA SER A 402 19.57 24.58 14.66
C SER A 402 18.05 24.42 14.84
N LYS A 403 17.41 25.32 15.61
CA LYS A 403 15.95 25.30 15.81
C LYS A 403 15.20 25.78 14.58
N LEU A 404 15.73 26.79 13.89
CA LEU A 404 15.17 27.29 12.63
C LEU A 404 15.23 26.24 11.52
N ALA A 405 16.28 25.42 11.47
CA ALA A 405 16.41 24.34 10.48
C ALA A 405 15.30 23.28 10.58
N LEU A 406 14.65 23.13 11.74
CA LEU A 406 13.52 22.22 11.92
C LEU A 406 12.23 22.71 11.25
N LEU A 407 12.14 23.98 10.81
CA LEU A 407 10.99 24.52 10.08
C LEU A 407 11.06 24.31 8.56
N SER A 408 12.21 23.82 8.06
CA SER A 408 12.51 23.68 6.64
C SER A 408 12.39 22.24 6.14
N GLN A 409 11.94 21.32 7.01
CA GLN A 409 11.63 19.92 6.74
C GLN A 409 10.11 19.76 6.75
#